data_AF-A0A6B3DVE3-F1
#
_entry.id   AF-A0A6B3DVE3-F1
#
_cell.length_a   1.000
_cell.length_b   1.000
_cell.length_c   1.000
_cell.angle_alpha   90.00
_cell.angle_beta   90.00
_cell.angle_gamma   90.00
#
_symmetry.space_group_name_H-M   'P 1'
#
loop_
_entity.id
_entity.type
_entity.pdbx_description
1 polymer ?
#
loop_
_entity_poly.entity_id
_entity_poly.type
_entity_poly.pdbx_seq_one_letter_code
_entity_poly.pdbx_strand_id
1 'polypeptide(L)'
;MISRSKRVARSAAVALAAATAFTLGMPSGNAFAIDHVQCVGGENFLKIWSHLDSRQSVDCYANAGKTDFGGWWVDRIFTGNNDLIYYDVNGDSVKIPRWTDITFPNRPPRVAAIQIL
;
A
#
# COMPACT_ATOMS: atom_id res chain seq x y z
N MET A 1 20.57 -9.23 -72.64
CA MET A 1 19.80 -8.01 -72.30
C MET A 1 19.00 -8.28 -71.02
N ILE A 2 19.22 -7.43 -70.00
CA ILE A 2 18.33 -6.91 -68.93
C ILE A 2 17.01 -7.70 -68.70
N SER A 3 16.62 -8.14 -67.50
CA SER A 3 16.56 -7.35 -66.28
C SER A 3 16.55 -8.17 -64.98
N ARG A 4 17.42 -7.77 -64.05
CA ARG A 4 17.28 -7.95 -62.61
C ARG A 4 16.18 -6.99 -62.12
N SER A 5 14.93 -7.44 -62.09
CA SER A 5 13.81 -6.72 -61.47
C SER A 5 12.76 -7.79 -61.19
N LYS A 6 12.47 -8.23 -59.98
CA LYS A 6 12.19 -7.44 -58.78
C LYS A 6 12.55 -8.28 -57.54
N ARG A 7 13.68 -7.96 -56.91
CA ARG A 7 13.71 -7.93 -55.44
C ARG A 7 12.57 -6.98 -55.02
N VAL A 8 11.98 -7.23 -53.85
CA VAL A 8 10.89 -6.46 -53.21
C VAL A 8 9.49 -7.05 -53.42
N ALA A 9 9.21 -8.08 -52.63
CA ALA A 9 7.94 -8.30 -51.93
C ALA A 9 8.32 -9.10 -50.67
N ARG A 10 8.94 -8.50 -49.65
CA ARG A 10 8.24 -7.71 -48.62
C ARG A 10 6.84 -8.26 -48.30
N SER A 11 6.78 -9.54 -47.96
CA SER A 11 5.66 -10.09 -47.19
C SER A 11 6.10 -10.16 -45.73
N ALA A 12 6.01 -9.01 -45.07
CA ALA A 12 6.07 -8.90 -43.62
C ALA A 12 4.79 -9.52 -43.06
N ALA A 13 4.86 -10.79 -42.67
CA ALA A 13 3.73 -11.47 -42.05
C ALA A 13 4.25 -12.57 -41.11
N VAL A 14 4.63 -12.17 -39.89
CA VAL A 14 4.34 -12.96 -38.70
C VAL A 14 4.03 -11.97 -37.59
N ALA A 15 2.74 -11.81 -37.30
CA ALA A 15 2.25 -11.08 -36.15
C ALA A 15 2.29 -11.99 -34.91
N LEU A 16 2.64 -11.36 -33.78
CA LEU A 16 2.04 -11.55 -32.45
C LEU A 16 1.95 -12.97 -31.87
N ALA A 17 2.82 -13.25 -30.89
CA ALA A 17 2.39 -13.70 -29.55
C ALA A 17 3.61 -13.96 -28.65
N ALA A 18 3.85 -13.07 -27.70
CA ALA A 18 4.63 -13.38 -26.51
C ALA A 18 3.90 -12.81 -25.29
N ALA A 19 2.69 -13.32 -25.05
CA ALA A 19 1.99 -13.14 -23.78
C ALA A 19 2.37 -14.30 -22.86
N THR A 20 3.61 -14.31 -22.37
CA THR A 20 4.06 -15.31 -21.40
C THR A 20 4.39 -14.65 -20.08
N ALA A 21 3.42 -14.81 -19.17
CA ALA A 21 3.58 -14.96 -17.73
C ALA A 21 4.29 -13.82 -16.97
N PHE A 22 3.59 -12.71 -16.79
CA PHE A 22 3.67 -11.96 -15.53
C PHE A 22 2.60 -12.45 -14.55
N THR A 23 2.53 -13.77 -14.32
CA THR A 23 2.05 -14.30 -13.04
C THR A 23 3.24 -14.34 -12.09
N LEU A 24 3.90 -13.19 -11.91
CA LEU A 24 4.84 -13.05 -10.80
C LEU A 24 4.03 -13.25 -9.55
N GLY A 25 4.41 -14.26 -8.76
CA GLY A 25 3.77 -14.62 -7.52
C GLY A 25 3.53 -13.39 -6.69
N MET A 26 2.28 -12.90 -6.70
CA MET A 26 1.82 -12.10 -5.58
C MET A 26 1.85 -13.07 -4.42
N PRO A 27 2.56 -12.76 -3.32
CA PRO A 27 2.44 -13.56 -2.12
C PRO A 27 0.95 -13.54 -1.77
N SER A 28 0.24 -14.64 -2.01
CA SER A 28 -0.98 -14.96 -1.30
C SER A 28 -0.56 -15.37 0.11
N GLY A 29 0.18 -14.49 0.78
CA GLY A 29 0.41 -14.59 2.20
C GLY A 29 -0.96 -14.48 2.84
N ASN A 30 -1.26 -15.39 3.76
CA ASN A 30 -2.43 -15.27 4.60
C ASN A 30 -2.43 -13.85 5.18
N ALA A 31 -3.40 -13.03 4.78
CA ALA A 31 -3.56 -11.72 5.39
C ALA A 31 -4.06 -11.98 6.81
N PHE A 32 -3.14 -12.04 7.77
CA PHE A 32 -3.51 -12.04 9.16
C PHE A 32 -4.10 -10.67 9.49
N ALA A 33 -5.19 -10.65 10.25
CA ALA A 33 -5.70 -9.41 10.80
C ALA A 33 -4.65 -8.88 11.79
N ILE A 34 -4.36 -7.59 11.70
CA ILE A 34 -3.58 -6.89 12.72
C ILE A 34 -4.35 -6.93 14.05
N ASP A 35 -3.65 -6.96 15.17
CA ASP A 35 -4.32 -6.94 16.47
C ASP A 35 -4.61 -5.50 16.90
N HIS A 36 -5.88 -5.19 17.14
CA HIS A 36 -6.27 -3.97 17.83
C HIS A 36 -6.09 -4.19 19.34
N VAL A 37 -5.16 -3.44 19.94
CA VAL A 37 -4.78 -3.55 21.35
C VAL A 37 -5.09 -2.26 22.11
N GLN A 38 -5.21 -2.36 23.42
CA GLN A 38 -5.32 -1.18 24.27
C GLN A 38 -4.03 -0.34 24.18
N CYS A 39 -4.18 0.98 24.01
CA CYS A 39 -3.06 1.90 24.06
C CYS A 39 -2.45 2.00 25.47
N VAL A 40 -1.38 1.26 25.73
CA VAL A 40 -0.59 1.34 26.97
C VAL A 40 0.61 2.26 26.75
N GLY A 41 0.82 3.21 27.67
CA GLY A 41 1.96 4.12 27.61
C GLY A 41 3.28 3.40 27.91
N GLY A 42 4.33 3.68 27.13
CA GLY A 42 5.65 3.04 27.27
C GLY A 42 5.84 1.80 26.40
N GLU A 43 4.77 1.28 25.80
CA GLU A 43 4.83 0.19 24.84
C GLU A 43 5.10 0.69 23.41
N ASN A 44 5.81 -0.11 22.61
CA ASN A 44 6.23 0.26 21.26
C ASN A 44 5.22 -0.16 20.17
N PHE A 45 3.93 -0.03 20.47
CA PHE A 45 2.85 -0.32 19.52
C PHE A 45 2.74 0.77 18.45
N LEU A 46 2.15 0.41 17.31
CA LEU A 46 1.67 1.38 16.35
C LEU A 46 0.52 2.15 17.00
N LYS A 47 0.58 3.47 16.99
CA LYS A 47 -0.45 4.35 17.53
C LYS A 47 -0.88 5.36 16.48
N ILE A 48 -2.17 5.42 16.23
CA ILE A 48 -2.75 6.30 15.21
C ILE A 48 -3.79 7.19 15.87
N TRP A 49 -3.63 8.50 15.70
CA TRP A 49 -4.63 9.49 16.07
C TRP A 49 -5.41 9.82 14.82
N SER A 50 -6.73 9.70 14.90
CA SER A 50 -7.60 9.90 13.75
C SER A 50 -8.90 10.59 14.14
N HIS A 51 -9.55 11.15 13.13
CA HIS A 51 -10.87 11.72 13.28
C HIS A 51 -11.80 11.38 12.13
N LEU A 52 -13.08 11.36 12.45
CA LEU A 52 -14.16 11.25 11.48
C LEU A 52 -15.33 12.10 11.97
N ASP A 53 -15.71 13.07 11.14
CA ASP A 53 -16.70 14.09 11.47
C ASP A 53 -16.35 14.83 12.78
N SER A 54 -17.18 14.68 13.83
CA SER A 54 -16.97 15.27 15.15
C SER A 54 -16.33 14.33 16.16
N ARG A 55 -15.85 13.14 15.73
CA ARG A 55 -15.28 12.12 16.60
C ARG A 55 -13.77 12.06 16.43
N GLN A 56 -13.08 11.89 17.55
CA GLN A 56 -11.65 11.69 17.64
C GLN A 56 -11.42 10.27 18.18
N SER A 57 -10.46 9.55 17.62
CA SER A 57 -10.05 8.22 18.06
C SER A 57 -8.53 8.14 18.19
N VAL A 58 -8.10 7.31 19.11
CA VAL A 58 -6.69 6.95 19.27
C VAL A 58 -6.62 5.44 19.38
N ASP A 59 -6.17 4.81 18.30
CA ASP A 59 -6.15 3.36 18.17
C ASP A 59 -4.70 2.86 18.21
N CYS A 60 -4.51 1.72 18.88
CA CYS A 60 -3.21 1.08 18.97
C CYS A 60 -3.24 -0.31 18.37
N TYR A 61 -2.18 -0.66 17.64
CA TYR A 61 -2.10 -1.89 16.90
C TYR A 61 -0.77 -2.61 17.13
N ALA A 62 -0.84 -3.94 17.10
CA ALA A 62 0.29 -4.83 17.26
C ALA A 62 0.23 -5.97 16.25
N ASN A 63 1.38 -6.65 16.12
CA ASN A 63 1.60 -7.81 15.24
C ASN A 63 1.46 -7.51 13.74
N ALA A 64 2.11 -8.34 12.92
CA ALA A 64 2.05 -8.21 11.48
C ALA A 64 0.66 -8.59 10.97
N GLY A 65 0.16 -7.82 10.01
CA GLY A 65 -1.19 -8.03 9.50
C GLY A 65 -1.75 -6.80 8.83
N LYS A 66 -2.92 -6.94 8.21
CA LYS A 66 -3.64 -5.86 7.53
C LYS A 66 -5.06 -5.76 8.08
N THR A 67 -5.55 -4.55 8.28
CA THR A 67 -6.96 -4.29 8.58
C THR A 67 -7.48 -3.10 7.79
N ASP A 68 -8.79 -3.11 7.59
CA ASP A 68 -9.56 -1.93 7.22
C ASP A 68 -9.51 -0.90 8.36
N PHE A 69 -9.33 0.37 8.00
CA PHE A 69 -9.29 1.53 8.89
C PHE A 69 -10.53 2.42 8.71
N GLY A 70 -11.45 2.07 7.80
CA GLY A 70 -12.76 2.70 7.66
C GLY A 70 -12.76 4.07 6.99
N GLY A 71 -11.64 4.51 6.40
CA GLY A 71 -11.57 5.80 5.71
C GLY A 71 -11.55 7.00 6.66
N TRP A 72 -10.91 6.88 7.81
CA TRP A 72 -10.75 7.97 8.78
C TRP A 72 -9.61 8.90 8.37
N TRP A 73 -9.70 10.18 8.78
CA TRP A 73 -8.63 11.15 8.61
C TRP A 73 -7.57 10.94 9.68
N VAL A 74 -6.31 10.79 9.28
CA VAL A 74 -5.22 10.51 10.23
C VAL A 74 -4.44 11.78 10.55
N ASP A 75 -4.49 12.21 11.81
CA ASP A 75 -3.84 13.44 12.28
C ASP A 75 -2.39 13.21 12.72
N ARG A 76 -2.10 12.02 13.27
CA ARG A 76 -0.75 11.64 13.70
C ARG A 76 -0.58 10.14 13.66
N ILE A 77 0.64 9.72 13.36
CA ILE A 77 1.07 8.32 13.40
C ILE A 77 2.36 8.25 14.20
N PHE A 78 2.39 7.39 15.21
CA PHE A 78 3.60 6.94 15.87
C PHE A 78 3.76 5.46 15.61
N THR A 79 4.78 5.06 14.85
CA THR A 79 4.92 3.67 14.39
C THR A 79 5.45 2.70 15.44
N GLY A 80 6.05 3.21 16.52
CA GLY A 80 6.69 2.35 17.53
C GLY A 80 7.72 1.43 16.89
N ASN A 81 7.74 0.15 17.24
CA ASN A 81 8.67 -0.83 16.64
C ASN A 81 8.10 -1.51 15.38
N ASN A 82 7.20 -0.87 14.64
CA ASN A 82 6.49 -1.49 13.51
C ASN A 82 6.79 -0.76 12.20
N ASP A 83 7.05 -1.50 11.11
CA ASP A 83 7.03 -0.91 9.77
C ASP A 83 5.58 -0.86 9.29
N LEU A 84 5.07 0.36 9.06
CA LEU A 84 3.68 0.60 8.65
C LEU A 84 3.60 0.83 7.14
N ILE A 85 2.58 0.27 6.50
CA ILE A 85 2.03 0.76 5.25
C ILE A 85 0.60 1.21 5.51
N TYR A 86 0.27 2.46 5.19
CA TYR A 86 -1.12 2.90 5.12
C TYR A 86 -1.56 3.00 3.65
N TYR A 87 -2.82 2.70 3.41
CA TYR A 87 -3.48 2.80 2.11
C TYR A 87 -4.48 3.95 2.18
N ASP A 88 -4.29 4.97 1.36
CA ASP A 88 -5.20 6.10 1.24
C ASP A 88 -6.43 5.71 0.40
N VAL A 89 -7.58 6.28 0.70
CA VAL A 89 -8.82 6.08 -0.06
C VAL A 89 -8.69 6.48 -1.54
N ASN A 90 -7.74 7.36 -1.87
CA ASN A 90 -7.45 7.78 -3.24
C ASN A 90 -6.65 6.73 -4.04
N GLY A 91 -6.24 5.62 -3.40
CA GLY A 91 -5.51 4.52 -4.05
C GLY A 91 -3.99 4.57 -3.84
N ASP A 92 -3.48 5.58 -3.15
CA ASP A 92 -2.07 5.66 -2.79
C ASP A 92 -1.72 4.72 -1.64
N SER A 93 -0.48 4.25 -1.62
CA SER A 93 0.07 3.49 -0.49
C SER A 93 1.38 4.12 -0.03
N VAL A 94 1.50 4.39 1.25
CA VAL A 94 2.68 5.05 1.81
C VAL A 94 3.27 4.19 2.92
N LYS A 95 4.56 3.87 2.77
CA LYS A 95 5.33 3.16 3.78
C LYS A 95 5.96 4.15 4.75
N ILE A 96 5.75 3.94 6.03
CA ILE A 96 6.39 4.67 7.13
C ILE A 96 7.25 3.67 7.91
N PRO A 97 8.56 3.92 8.05
CA PRO A 97 9.43 3.03 8.80
C PRO A 97 9.08 3.04 10.30
N ARG A 98 9.49 1.99 11.00
CA ARG A 98 9.49 1.97 12.48
C ARG A 98 10.21 3.19 13.07
N TRP A 99 9.92 3.48 14.34
CA TRP A 99 10.47 4.58 15.14
C TRP A 99 10.22 5.97 14.57
N THR A 100 9.07 6.12 13.92
CA THR A 100 8.70 7.37 13.24
C THR A 100 7.47 7.97 13.90
N ASP A 101 7.53 9.27 14.13
CA ASP A 101 6.44 10.09 14.64
C ASP A 101 6.14 11.20 13.64
N ILE A 102 5.00 11.10 12.96
CA ILE A 102 4.57 12.06 11.93
C ILE A 102 3.23 12.63 12.35
N THR A 103 3.13 13.96 12.31
CA THR A 103 1.87 14.70 12.47
C THR A 103 1.49 15.34 11.15
N PHE A 104 0.21 15.33 10.80
CA PHE A 104 -0.36 15.90 9.59
C PHE A 104 -1.20 17.15 9.92
N PRO A 105 -0.57 18.31 10.18
CA PRO A 105 -1.28 19.51 10.63
C PRO A 105 -2.18 20.12 9.55
N ASN A 106 -1.88 19.86 8.27
CA ASN A 106 -2.64 20.37 7.13
C ASN A 106 -2.85 19.24 6.12
N ARG A 107 -4.10 19.02 5.71
CA ARG A 107 -4.50 17.97 4.74
C ARG A 107 -4.07 16.56 5.21
N PRO A 108 -4.61 16.07 6.33
CA PRO A 108 -4.37 14.70 6.76
C PRO A 108 -4.76 13.70 5.66
N PRO A 109 -4.05 12.57 5.51
CA PRO A 109 -4.47 11.52 4.60
C PRO A 109 -5.76 10.88 5.11
N ARG A 110 -6.56 10.35 4.18
CA ARG A 110 -7.78 9.60 4.52
C ARG A 110 -7.49 8.14 4.31
N VAL A 111 -7.31 7.42 5.40
CA VAL A 111 -6.75 6.07 5.38
C VAL A 111 -7.85 5.02 5.28
N ALA A 112 -7.83 4.26 4.20
CA ALA A 112 -8.73 3.13 3.97
C ALA A 112 -8.27 1.89 4.74
N ALA A 113 -6.98 1.58 4.77
CA ALA A 113 -6.46 0.40 5.44
C ALA A 113 -5.06 0.63 5.98
N ILE A 114 -4.66 -0.15 6.97
CA ILE A 114 -3.31 -0.16 7.51
C ILE A 114 -2.74 -1.58 7.49
N GLN A 115 -1.42 -1.68 7.36
CA GLN A 115 -0.69 -2.94 7.39
C GLN A 115 0.62 -2.79 8.14
N ILE A 116 0.88 -3.69 9.09
CA ILE A 116 2.18 -3.87 9.73
C ILE A 116 2.92 -5.01 9.02
N LEU A 117 4.21 -4.79 8.71
CA LEU A 117 5.11 -5.75 8.06
C LEU A 117 5.93 -6.56 9.06
#